data_AF-A0A1D9Q1N8-F1
#
_entry.id   AF-A0A1D9Q1N8-F1
#
_cell.length_a   1.000
_cell.length_b   1.000
_cell.length_c   1.000
_cell.angle_alpha   90.00
_cell.angle_beta   90.00
_cell.angle_gamma   90.00
#
_symmetry.space_group_name_H-M   'P 1'
#
loop_
_entity.id
_entity.type
_entity.pdbx_description
1 polymer ?
#
loop_
_entity_poly.entity_id
_entity_poly.type
_entity_poly.pdbx_seq_one_letter_code
_entity_poly.pdbx_strand_id
1 'polypeptide(L)'
;MADNVSTAIGLFQFAIDTLGYIQLAREFKDDFETHQLKLDIIQLRLSRWGEIANITQIDNLSKSPNEDPSNLASIMRILEEIHDRLCKARREAEKVQKKLDGNSASTLDPEACIPQDLAKTRARFKNFLNKRKTQITKAHEGLKWVFYKKEHFDKFVANISELIDGLESIMPEGEREKLRSLSNEECKGISKANLEDLKDIVEGSGCDPWLESSVEEELNGRVVGTVINQSGNTGSTVGIHNGDNKGISYGAKSRQNNTFN
;
A
#
# COMPACT_ATOMS: atom_id res chain seq x y z
N MET A 1 27.02 16.42 -1.41
CA MET A 1 25.63 16.40 -1.92
C MET A 1 25.41 15.28 -2.93
N ALA A 2 26.11 15.23 -4.08
CA ALA A 2 25.91 14.14 -5.06
C ALA A 2 26.12 12.72 -4.48
N ASP A 3 27.12 12.53 -3.62
CA ASP A 3 27.41 11.24 -2.96
C ASP A 3 26.31 10.81 -1.97
N ASN A 4 25.75 11.77 -1.24
CA ASN A 4 24.65 11.56 -0.29
C ASN A 4 23.35 11.16 -0.99
N VAL A 5 23.05 11.78 -2.14
CA VAL A 5 21.88 11.45 -2.96
C VAL A 5 22.02 10.04 -3.53
N SER A 6 23.19 9.69 -4.08
CA SER A 6 23.46 8.33 -4.57
C SER A 6 23.32 7.29 -3.45
N THR A 7 23.78 7.61 -2.24
CA THR A 7 23.67 6.76 -1.06
C THR A 7 22.20 6.57 -0.64
N ALA A 8 21.42 7.66 -0.57
CA ALA A 8 19.99 7.58 -0.25
C ALA A 8 19.22 6.72 -1.26
N ILE A 9 19.52 6.87 -2.56
CA ILE A 9 18.98 6.01 -3.62
C ILE A 9 19.33 4.54 -3.36
N GLY A 10 20.59 4.25 -3.07
CA GLY A 10 21.05 2.89 -2.79
C GLY A 10 20.34 2.26 -1.58
N LEU A 11 20.18 3.01 -0.49
CA LEU A 11 19.48 2.57 0.72
C LEU A 11 18.00 2.31 0.47
N PHE A 12 17.33 3.22 -0.26
CA PHE A 12 15.93 3.07 -0.64
C PHE A 12 15.71 1.82 -1.50
N GLN A 13 16.54 1.63 -2.52
CA GLN A 13 16.50 0.45 -3.39
C GLN A 13 16.71 -0.84 -2.59
N PHE A 14 17.73 -0.86 -1.75
CA PHE A 14 17.99 -1.98 -0.85
C PHE A 14 16.78 -2.30 0.02
N ALA A 15 16.11 -1.28 0.58
CA ALA A 15 14.95 -1.47 1.43
C ALA A 15 13.77 -2.09 0.67
N ILE A 16 13.43 -1.54 -0.49
CA ILE A 16 12.35 -2.04 -1.35
C ILE A 16 12.60 -3.49 -1.78
N ASP A 17 13.82 -3.84 -2.16
CA ASP A 17 14.15 -5.21 -2.58
C ASP A 17 14.18 -6.18 -1.41
N THR A 18 14.81 -5.79 -0.29
CA THR A 18 14.92 -6.66 0.90
C THR A 18 13.55 -6.98 1.51
N LEU A 19 12.61 -6.03 1.53
CA LEU A 19 11.22 -6.29 1.93
C LEU A 19 10.56 -7.32 1.01
N GLY A 20 10.83 -7.26 -0.30
CA GLY A 20 10.31 -8.21 -1.29
C GLY A 20 10.89 -9.61 -1.21
N TYR A 21 12.00 -9.79 -0.49
CA TYR A 21 12.65 -11.08 -0.28
C TYR A 21 12.23 -11.78 1.02
N ILE A 22 11.35 -11.17 1.80
CA ILE A 22 10.83 -11.77 3.03
C ILE A 22 9.85 -12.91 2.69
N GLN A 23 10.00 -14.02 3.40
CA GLN A 23 9.08 -15.14 3.43
C GLN A 23 8.59 -15.37 4.87
N LEU A 24 7.46 -16.07 4.99
CA LEU A 24 6.90 -16.46 6.30
C LEU A 24 7.01 -17.97 6.49
N ALA A 25 7.38 -18.39 7.69
CA ALA A 25 7.42 -19.80 8.06
C ALA A 25 6.02 -20.39 8.21
N ARG A 26 5.95 -21.72 8.26
CA ARG A 26 4.69 -22.47 8.50
C ARG A 26 3.97 -22.07 9.80
N GLU A 27 4.66 -21.49 10.77
CA GLU A 27 4.07 -20.97 12.02
C GLU A 27 3.00 -19.88 11.77
N PHE A 28 3.03 -19.23 10.60
CA PHE A 28 2.05 -18.22 10.19
C PHE A 28 0.80 -18.82 9.52
N LYS A 29 0.64 -20.14 9.44
CA LYS A 29 -0.39 -20.77 8.59
C LYS A 29 -1.81 -20.25 8.84
N ASP A 30 -2.18 -20.02 10.09
CA ASP A 30 -3.56 -19.68 10.47
C ASP A 30 -3.95 -18.23 10.11
N ASP A 31 -2.98 -17.36 9.88
CA ASP A 31 -3.13 -15.93 9.59
C ASP A 31 -2.16 -15.47 8.51
N PHE A 32 -1.78 -16.40 7.63
CA PHE A 32 -0.72 -16.21 6.64
C PHE A 32 -1.05 -15.07 5.68
N GLU A 33 -2.29 -15.01 5.23
CA GLU A 33 -2.80 -14.02 4.28
C GLU A 33 -2.63 -12.60 4.84
N THR A 34 -3.04 -12.39 6.08
CA THR A 34 -2.90 -11.11 6.80
C THR A 34 -1.44 -10.69 6.90
N HIS A 35 -0.56 -11.58 7.35
CA HIS A 35 0.86 -11.25 7.53
C HIS A 35 1.58 -11.05 6.19
N GLN A 36 1.25 -11.84 5.18
CA GLN A 36 1.81 -11.70 3.85
C GLN A 36 1.36 -10.39 3.18
N LEU A 37 0.09 -10.00 3.35
CA LEU A 37 -0.41 -8.72 2.85
C LEU A 37 0.19 -7.53 3.61
N LYS A 38 0.41 -7.62 4.93
CA LYS A 38 1.12 -6.57 5.67
C LYS A 38 2.52 -6.29 5.08
N LEU A 39 3.27 -7.32 4.67
CA LEU A 39 4.55 -7.13 3.97
C LEU A 39 4.38 -6.41 2.63
N ASP A 40 3.41 -6.85 1.84
CA ASP A 40 3.12 -6.26 0.54
C ASP A 40 2.69 -4.80 0.67
N ILE A 41 1.92 -4.46 1.70
CA ILE A 41 1.44 -3.11 2.04
C ILE A 41 2.61 -2.21 2.47
N ILE A 42 3.48 -2.65 3.37
CA ILE A 42 4.63 -1.83 3.79
C ILE A 42 5.57 -1.57 2.62
N GLN A 43 5.81 -2.58 1.79
CA GLN A 43 6.61 -2.44 0.57
C GLN A 43 5.95 -1.43 -0.39
N LEU A 44 4.64 -1.52 -0.58
CA LEU A 44 3.85 -0.61 -1.42
C LEU A 44 3.90 0.82 -0.89
N ARG A 45 3.72 1.01 0.42
CA ARG A 45 3.78 2.31 1.09
C ARG A 45 5.14 2.99 0.91
N LEU A 46 6.23 2.27 1.18
CA LEU A 46 7.58 2.81 0.97
C LEU A 46 7.80 3.17 -0.51
N SER A 47 7.31 2.34 -1.44
CA SER A 47 7.42 2.66 -2.88
C SER A 47 6.65 3.92 -3.27
N ARG A 48 5.51 4.19 -2.63
CA ARG A 48 4.67 5.38 -2.82
C ARG A 48 5.42 6.64 -2.40
N TRP A 49 6.07 6.59 -1.24
CA TRP A 49 6.96 7.66 -0.78
C TRP A 49 8.08 7.92 -1.79
N GLY A 50 8.77 6.88 -2.26
CA GLY A 50 9.89 7.03 -3.21
C GLY A 50 9.49 7.63 -4.56
N GLU A 51 8.29 7.31 -5.05
CA GLU A 51 7.74 7.89 -6.28
C GLU A 51 7.50 9.41 -6.12
N ILE A 52 6.94 9.84 -5.00
CA ILE A 52 6.64 11.26 -4.74
C ILE A 52 7.91 12.06 -4.44
N ALA A 53 8.79 11.51 -3.59
CA ALA A 53 10.09 12.10 -3.27
C ALA A 53 11.00 12.19 -4.50
N ASN A 54 10.59 11.57 -5.61
CA ASN A 54 11.31 11.51 -6.87
C ASN A 54 12.76 11.06 -6.69
N ILE A 55 12.99 10.20 -5.69
CA ILE A 55 14.32 9.78 -5.26
C ILE A 55 15.06 9.07 -6.39
N THR A 56 14.32 8.50 -7.34
CA THR A 56 14.84 7.75 -8.49
C THR A 56 15.35 8.65 -9.63
N GLN A 57 15.01 9.94 -9.65
CA GLN A 57 15.54 10.89 -10.63
C GLN A 57 16.78 11.60 -10.05
N ILE A 58 17.96 11.10 -10.44
CA ILE A 58 19.31 11.56 -10.03
C ILE A 58 19.47 13.10 -10.08
N ASP A 59 18.74 13.76 -10.97
CA ASP A 59 18.81 15.19 -11.20
C ASP A 59 18.01 16.04 -10.19
N ASN A 60 17.02 15.51 -9.45
CA ASN A 60 16.06 16.36 -8.74
C ASN A 60 16.36 16.61 -7.27
N LEU A 61 16.93 15.63 -6.54
CA LEU A 61 17.47 15.86 -5.19
C LEU A 61 18.63 16.88 -5.15
N SER A 62 19.18 17.24 -6.32
CA SER A 62 20.25 18.22 -6.45
C SER A 62 19.80 19.52 -7.11
N LYS A 63 18.57 19.60 -7.63
CA LYS A 63 18.06 20.76 -8.39
C LYS A 63 16.83 21.45 -7.81
N SER A 64 16.23 20.95 -6.72
CA SER A 64 15.17 21.70 -6.04
C SER A 64 15.80 22.94 -5.36
N PRO A 65 15.54 24.17 -5.83
CA PRO A 65 16.20 25.37 -5.32
C PRO A 65 15.72 25.77 -3.91
N ASN A 66 14.81 24.99 -3.32
CA ASN A 66 14.14 25.22 -2.04
C ASN A 66 14.38 24.10 -1.01
N GLU A 67 15.23 23.10 -1.30
CA GLU A 67 15.49 22.02 -0.34
C GLU A 67 16.41 22.50 0.78
N ASP A 68 15.84 22.64 1.98
CA ASP A 68 16.57 22.78 3.23
C ASP A 68 17.54 21.59 3.37
N PRO A 69 18.87 21.82 3.43
CA PRO A 69 19.87 20.76 3.65
C PRO A 69 19.55 19.86 4.86
N SER A 70 18.78 20.36 5.83
CA SER A 70 18.28 19.63 6.99
C SER A 70 17.34 18.46 6.62
N ASN A 71 16.54 18.60 5.57
CA ASN A 71 15.59 17.58 5.13
C ASN A 71 16.31 16.37 4.52
N LEU A 72 17.33 16.61 3.68
CA LEU A 72 18.11 15.53 3.08
C LEU A 72 18.86 14.72 4.15
N ALA A 73 19.48 15.38 5.12
CA ALA A 73 20.15 14.71 6.23
C ALA A 73 19.16 13.85 7.06
N SER A 74 17.95 14.36 7.29
CA SER A 74 16.90 13.64 8.01
C SER A 74 16.41 12.41 7.23
N ILE A 75 16.17 12.56 5.92
CA ILE A 75 15.81 11.45 5.02
C ILE A 75 16.88 10.38 5.02
N MET A 76 18.15 10.76 4.85
CA MET A 76 19.28 9.82 4.88
C MET A 76 19.32 9.03 6.18
N ARG A 77 19.24 9.71 7.33
CA ARG A 77 19.24 9.06 8.64
C ARG A 77 18.12 8.04 8.79
N ILE A 78 16.92 8.35 8.31
CA ILE A 78 15.78 7.42 8.39
C ILE A 78 15.98 6.23 7.44
N LEU A 79 16.51 6.44 6.23
CA LEU A 79 16.82 5.35 5.29
C LEU A 79 17.95 4.44 5.81
N GLU A 80 18.96 5.00 6.48
CA GLU A 80 20.00 4.24 7.19
C GLU A 80 19.39 3.39 8.30
N GLU A 81 18.49 3.96 9.10
CA GLU A 81 17.79 3.21 10.16
C GLU A 81 16.92 2.08 9.57
N ILE A 82 16.19 2.33 8.48
CA ILE A 82 15.43 1.27 7.76
C ILE A 82 16.37 0.15 7.30
N HIS A 83 17.51 0.51 6.69
CA HIS A 83 18.52 -0.45 6.25
C HIS A 83 19.04 -1.30 7.42
N ASP A 84 19.34 -0.67 8.56
CA ASP A 84 19.85 -1.35 9.74
C ASP A 84 18.81 -2.29 10.37
N ARG A 85 17.53 -1.88 10.41
CA ARG A 85 16.42 -2.74 10.86
C ARG A 85 16.27 -3.97 9.98
N LEU A 86 16.33 -3.81 8.66
CA LEU A 86 16.29 -4.91 7.70
C LEU A 86 17.48 -5.85 7.86
N CYS A 87 18.69 -5.31 7.93
CA CYS A 87 19.91 -6.10 8.15
C CYS A 87 19.87 -6.87 9.47
N LYS A 88 19.39 -6.24 10.54
CA LYS A 88 19.24 -6.89 11.85
C LYS A 88 18.22 -8.02 11.80
N ALA A 89 17.03 -7.77 11.24
CA ALA A 89 15.98 -8.77 11.11
C ALA A 89 16.46 -9.99 10.29
N ARG A 90 17.17 -9.76 9.18
CA ARG A 90 17.78 -10.83 8.37
C ARG A 90 18.81 -11.65 9.15
N ARG A 91 19.73 -11.00 9.87
CA ARG A 91 20.72 -11.70 10.71
C ARG A 91 20.07 -12.51 11.82
N GLU A 92 18.97 -12.01 12.40
CA GLU A 92 18.21 -12.74 13.41
C GLU A 92 17.50 -13.96 12.82
N ALA A 93 16.89 -13.82 11.64
CA ALA A 93 16.30 -14.93 10.88
C ALA A 93 17.33 -16.02 10.57
N GLU A 94 18.52 -15.67 10.07
CA GLU A 94 19.61 -16.61 9.80
C GLU A 94 20.06 -17.37 11.06
N LYS A 95 20.12 -16.69 12.22
CA LYS A 95 20.46 -17.31 13.50
C LYS A 95 19.38 -18.31 13.94
N VAL A 96 18.10 -18.00 13.71
CA VAL A 96 17.00 -18.91 14.03
C VAL A 96 17.03 -20.11 13.08
N GLN A 97 17.18 -19.88 11.78
CA GLN A 97 17.25 -20.93 10.77
C GLN A 97 18.31 -21.99 11.09
N LYS A 98 19.51 -21.58 11.52
CA LYS A 98 20.60 -22.50 11.92
C LYS A 98 20.28 -23.39 13.11
N LYS A 99 19.27 -23.02 13.92
CA LYS A 99 18.84 -23.76 15.11
C LYS A 99 17.59 -24.61 14.87
N LEU A 100 16.96 -24.49 13.71
CA LEU A 100 15.73 -25.20 13.38
C LEU A 100 16.03 -26.50 12.65
N ASP A 101 15.29 -27.54 13.02
CA ASP A 101 15.27 -28.81 12.32
C ASP A 101 14.51 -28.66 10.99
N GLY A 102 14.77 -29.54 10.02
CA GLY A 102 14.30 -29.39 8.63
C GLY A 102 12.78 -29.18 8.45
N ASN A 103 11.96 -29.69 9.36
CA ASN A 103 10.48 -29.55 9.29
C ASN A 103 9.97 -28.21 9.85
N SER A 104 10.72 -27.60 10.77
CA SER A 104 10.41 -26.30 11.37
C SER A 104 10.90 -25.13 10.52
N ALA A 105 11.78 -25.41 9.55
CA ALA A 105 12.31 -24.44 8.60
C ALA A 105 11.42 -24.24 7.34
N SER A 106 10.32 -25.00 7.21
CA SER A 106 9.45 -24.92 6.03
C SER A 106 8.76 -23.56 5.91
N THR A 107 8.78 -23.00 4.70
CA THR A 107 8.13 -21.74 4.35
C THR A 107 6.77 -21.97 3.70
N LEU A 108 5.91 -20.96 3.79
CA LEU A 108 4.64 -20.92 3.08
C LEU A 108 4.86 -20.22 1.73
N ASP A 109 4.24 -20.76 0.68
CA ASP A 109 4.27 -20.17 -0.66
C ASP A 109 3.07 -19.24 -0.83
N PRO A 110 3.27 -17.92 -1.00
CA PRO A 110 2.18 -16.98 -1.22
C PRO A 110 1.27 -17.34 -2.40
N GLU A 111 1.81 -17.92 -3.47
CA GLU A 111 1.00 -18.26 -4.66
C GLU A 111 0.10 -19.48 -4.43
N ALA A 112 0.46 -20.35 -3.48
CA ALA A 112 -0.31 -21.56 -3.15
C ALA A 112 -1.20 -21.39 -1.91
N CYS A 113 -0.82 -20.50 -0.98
CA CYS A 113 -1.47 -20.35 0.32
C CYS A 113 -2.43 -19.17 0.41
N ILE A 114 -2.43 -18.23 -0.55
CA ILE A 114 -3.40 -17.12 -0.57
C ILE A 114 -4.65 -17.53 -1.38
N PRO A 115 -5.87 -17.33 -0.84
CA PRO A 115 -7.12 -17.57 -1.56
C PRO A 115 -7.17 -16.79 -2.88
N GLN A 116 -7.80 -17.38 -3.90
CA GLN A 116 -7.85 -16.82 -5.24
C GLN A 116 -8.36 -15.37 -5.29
N ASP A 117 -9.29 -15.02 -4.40
CA ASP A 117 -9.84 -13.69 -4.33
C ASP A 117 -8.80 -12.68 -3.83
N LEU A 118 -8.13 -12.92 -2.70
CA LEU A 118 -7.03 -12.08 -2.21
C LEU A 118 -5.79 -12.10 -3.12
N ALA A 119 -5.55 -13.19 -3.85
CA ALA A 119 -4.44 -13.27 -4.80
C ALA A 119 -4.52 -12.18 -5.89
N LYS A 120 -5.73 -11.77 -6.30
CA LYS A 120 -5.94 -10.65 -7.24
C LYS A 120 -5.52 -9.31 -6.63
N THR A 121 -5.85 -9.08 -5.36
CA THR A 121 -5.45 -7.88 -4.62
C THR A 121 -3.92 -7.82 -4.52
N ARG A 122 -3.30 -8.93 -4.13
CA ARG A 122 -1.84 -9.02 -4.06
C ARG A 122 -1.16 -8.82 -5.41
N ALA A 123 -1.66 -9.46 -6.48
CA ALA A 123 -1.14 -9.26 -7.83
C ALA A 123 -1.24 -7.79 -8.27
N ARG A 124 -2.32 -7.11 -7.88
CA ARG A 124 -2.47 -5.67 -8.12
C ARG A 124 -1.38 -4.86 -7.40
N PHE A 125 -1.14 -5.11 -6.11
CA PHE A 125 -0.06 -4.43 -5.38
C PHE A 125 1.32 -4.70 -6.00
N LYS A 126 1.60 -5.95 -6.39
CA LYS A 126 2.83 -6.30 -7.10
C LYS A 126 2.96 -5.59 -8.44
N ASN A 127 1.86 -5.36 -9.17
CA ASN A 127 1.89 -4.59 -10.41
C ASN A 127 2.28 -3.12 -10.20
N PHE A 128 1.74 -2.46 -9.16
CA PHE A 128 2.16 -1.09 -8.80
C PHE A 128 3.64 -1.04 -8.38
N LEU A 129 4.05 -1.99 -7.53
CA LEU A 129 5.44 -2.14 -7.14
C LEU A 129 6.37 -2.32 -8.35
N ASN A 130 6.01 -3.19 -9.29
CA ASN A 130 6.80 -3.42 -10.49
C ASN A 130 6.88 -2.16 -11.37
N LYS A 131 5.77 -1.43 -11.55
CA LYS A 131 5.78 -0.16 -12.30
C LYS A 131 6.73 0.87 -11.66
N ARG A 132 6.73 0.99 -10.34
CA ARG A 132 7.64 1.87 -9.60
C ARG A 132 9.09 1.38 -9.67
N LYS A 133 9.32 0.08 -9.52
CA LYS A 133 10.64 -0.55 -9.66
C LYS A 133 11.23 -0.40 -11.06
N THR A 134 10.43 -0.43 -12.13
CA THR A 134 10.94 -0.20 -13.49
C THR A 134 11.48 1.21 -13.72
N GLN A 135 11.13 2.17 -12.87
CA GLN A 135 11.72 3.52 -12.86
C GLN A 135 13.08 3.56 -12.14
N ILE A 136 13.48 2.45 -11.51
CA ILE A 136 14.70 2.30 -10.73
C ILE A 136 15.74 1.57 -11.59
N THR A 137 16.92 2.16 -11.76
CA THR A 137 17.94 1.72 -12.72
C THR A 137 18.76 0.49 -12.27
N LYS A 138 18.61 0.01 -11.03
CA LYS A 138 19.32 -1.17 -10.51
C LYS A 138 18.44 -1.98 -9.56
N ALA A 139 18.24 -3.26 -9.86
CA ALA A 139 17.69 -4.22 -8.92
C ALA A 139 18.82 -4.74 -8.02
N HIS A 140 18.59 -4.78 -6.71
CA HIS A 140 19.49 -5.41 -5.77
C HIS A 140 19.17 -6.92 -5.74
N GLU A 141 20.09 -7.75 -6.24
CA GLU A 141 19.97 -9.20 -6.06
C GLU A 141 20.12 -9.51 -4.57
N GLY A 142 19.13 -10.22 -4.01
CA GLY A 142 19.11 -10.59 -2.60
C GLY A 142 18.60 -12.00 -2.39
N LEU A 143 19.06 -12.63 -1.31
CA LEU A 143 18.60 -13.95 -0.90
C LEU A 143 17.28 -13.85 -0.14
N LYS A 144 16.33 -14.71 -0.48
CA LYS A 144 15.09 -14.88 0.30
C LYS A 144 15.42 -15.26 1.75
N TRP A 145 14.71 -14.67 2.69
CA TRP A 145 14.90 -14.89 4.12
C TRP A 145 13.56 -14.93 4.85
N VAL A 146 13.51 -15.53 6.04
CA VAL A 146 12.26 -16.02 6.63
C VAL A 146 12.00 -15.42 8.01
N PHE A 147 10.78 -14.94 8.27
CA PHE A 147 10.29 -14.76 9.63
C PHE A 147 9.71 -16.07 10.16
N TYR A 148 10.20 -16.49 11.33
CA TYR A 148 9.76 -17.72 11.98
C TYR A 148 8.69 -17.48 13.05
N LYS A 149 8.64 -16.28 13.64
CA LYS A 149 7.75 -15.95 14.77
C LYS A 149 6.93 -14.70 14.51
N LYS A 150 5.65 -14.73 14.88
CA LYS A 150 4.71 -13.63 14.68
C LYS A 150 5.08 -12.38 15.45
N GLU A 151 5.53 -12.52 16.70
CA GLU A 151 5.86 -11.37 17.54
C GLU A 151 7.06 -10.58 16.98
N HIS A 152 8.02 -11.29 16.39
CA HIS A 152 9.16 -10.65 15.73
C HIS A 152 8.73 -9.94 14.44
N PHE A 153 7.81 -10.55 13.71
CA PHE A 153 7.23 -9.96 12.51
C PHE A 153 6.43 -8.70 12.83
N ASP A 154 5.50 -8.73 13.78
CA ASP A 154 4.65 -7.59 14.11
C ASP A 154 5.48 -6.41 14.62
N LYS A 155 6.49 -6.70 15.45
CA LYS A 155 7.45 -5.68 15.88
C LYS A 155 8.24 -5.11 14.72
N PHE A 156 8.66 -5.95 13.77
CA PHE A 156 9.36 -5.50 12.57
C PHE A 156 8.47 -4.58 11.73
N VAL A 157 7.23 -4.98 11.46
CA VAL A 157 6.24 -4.19 10.73
C VAL A 157 6.02 -2.85 11.40
N ALA A 158 5.74 -2.82 12.71
CA ALA A 158 5.52 -1.57 13.45
C ALA A 158 6.72 -0.61 13.36
N ASN A 159 7.95 -1.12 13.57
CA ASN A 159 9.15 -0.27 13.48
C ASN A 159 9.37 0.29 12.07
N ILE A 160 9.14 -0.51 11.02
CA ILE A 160 9.31 -0.04 9.65
C ILE A 160 8.23 0.98 9.30
N SER A 161 6.98 0.76 9.71
CA SER A 161 5.89 1.73 9.52
C SER A 161 6.18 3.06 10.20
N GLU A 162 6.69 3.06 11.44
CA GLU A 162 7.08 4.29 12.15
C GLU A 162 8.20 5.05 11.42
N LEU A 163 9.16 4.35 10.83
CA LEU A 163 10.21 4.97 10.04
C LEU A 163 9.66 5.57 8.73
N ILE A 164 8.70 4.90 8.09
CA ILE A 164 8.02 5.45 6.92
C ILE A 164 7.17 6.67 7.29
N ASP A 165 6.50 6.68 8.45
CA ASP A 165 5.82 7.88 8.99
C ASP A 165 6.81 9.05 9.09
N GLY A 166 8.03 8.77 9.59
CA GLY A 166 9.12 9.74 9.64
C GLY A 166 9.48 10.29 8.26
N LEU A 167 9.62 9.44 7.25
CA LEU A 167 9.89 9.84 5.86
C LEU A 167 8.76 10.71 5.27
N GLU A 168 7.50 10.33 5.50
CA GLU A 168 6.32 11.06 5.03
C GLU A 168 6.13 12.40 5.77
N SER A 169 6.56 12.48 7.04
CA SER A 169 6.46 13.71 7.85
C SER A 169 7.36 14.83 7.34
N ILE A 170 8.47 14.50 6.68
CA ILE A 170 9.42 15.44 6.08
C ILE A 170 8.89 16.01 4.76
N MET A 171 7.94 15.32 4.11
CA MET A 171 7.37 15.78 2.84
C MET A 171 6.57 17.07 3.04
N PRO A 172 6.69 18.04 2.11
CA PRO A 172 5.79 19.19 2.04
C PRO A 172 4.33 18.77 2.00
N GLU A 173 3.44 19.55 2.63
CA GLU A 173 2.00 19.24 2.72
C GLU A 173 1.36 19.00 1.34
N GLY A 174 1.71 19.81 0.34
CA GLY A 174 1.20 19.65 -1.03
C GLY A 174 1.70 18.38 -1.75
N GLU A 175 2.82 17.80 -1.32
CA GLU A 175 3.29 16.50 -1.81
C GLU A 175 2.67 15.34 -1.03
N ARG A 176 2.37 15.54 0.24
CA ARG A 176 1.70 14.56 1.09
C ARG A 176 0.32 14.17 0.56
N GLU A 177 -0.44 15.11 0.00
CA GLU A 177 -1.74 14.80 -0.64
C GLU A 177 -1.59 13.83 -1.83
N LYS A 178 -0.42 13.79 -2.49
CA LYS A 178 -0.16 12.83 -3.57
C LYS A 178 -0.09 11.39 -3.04
N LEU A 179 0.27 11.16 -1.77
CA LEU A 179 0.24 9.82 -1.14
C LEU A 179 -1.19 9.28 -1.16
N ARG A 180 -2.16 10.12 -0.80
CA ARG A 180 -3.58 9.76 -0.83
C ARG A 180 -4.05 9.45 -2.25
N SER A 181 -3.66 10.27 -3.24
CA SER A 181 -4.00 10.02 -4.65
C SER A 181 -3.46 8.68 -5.15
N LEU A 182 -2.18 8.37 -4.89
CA LEU A 182 -1.58 7.11 -5.30
C LEU A 182 -2.22 5.91 -4.58
N SER A 183 -2.56 6.06 -3.30
CA SER A 183 -3.24 5.02 -2.53
C SER A 183 -4.66 4.74 -3.05
N ASN A 184 -5.41 5.79 -3.41
CA ASN A 184 -6.72 5.65 -4.06
C ASN A 184 -6.61 4.88 -5.38
N GLU A 185 -5.58 5.15 -6.19
CA GLU A 185 -5.35 4.40 -7.43
C GLU A 185 -5.02 2.92 -7.18
N GLU A 186 -4.30 2.61 -6.12
CA GLU A 186 -4.01 1.23 -5.71
C GLU A 186 -5.29 0.48 -5.32
N CYS A 187 -6.30 1.16 -4.76
CA CYS A 187 -7.61 0.57 -4.40
C CYS A 187 -8.59 0.42 -5.58
N LYS A 188 -8.47 1.25 -6.63
CA LYS A 188 -9.42 1.25 -7.76
C LYS A 188 -9.59 -0.14 -8.40
N GLY A 189 -10.83 -0.59 -8.56
CA GLY A 189 -11.13 -1.85 -9.25
C GLY A 189 -10.82 -3.13 -8.46
N ILE A 190 -10.46 -3.03 -7.17
CA ILE A 190 -10.53 -4.16 -6.24
C ILE A 190 -12.02 -4.50 -6.00
N SER A 191 -12.40 -5.78 -5.89
CA SER A 191 -13.79 -6.16 -5.63
C SER A 191 -14.27 -5.66 -4.26
N LYS A 192 -15.59 -5.57 -4.04
CA LYS A 192 -16.11 -5.11 -2.74
C LYS A 192 -15.70 -6.08 -1.60
N ALA A 193 -15.85 -7.38 -1.81
CA ALA A 193 -15.45 -8.40 -0.83
C ALA A 193 -13.95 -8.29 -0.47
N ASN A 194 -13.08 -8.17 -1.47
CA ASN A 194 -11.65 -8.01 -1.22
C ASN A 194 -11.29 -6.68 -0.52
N LEU A 195 -12.09 -5.63 -0.70
CA LEU A 195 -11.89 -4.37 0.03
C LEU A 195 -12.33 -4.51 1.49
N GLU A 196 -13.36 -5.29 1.78
CA GLU A 196 -13.76 -5.64 3.15
C GLU A 196 -12.65 -6.46 3.82
N ASP A 197 -12.12 -7.50 3.15
CA ASP A 197 -10.97 -8.26 3.68
C ASP A 197 -9.72 -7.38 3.88
N LEU A 198 -9.44 -6.49 2.92
CA LEU A 198 -8.31 -5.57 3.02
C LEU A 198 -8.52 -4.58 4.16
N LYS A 199 -9.75 -4.11 4.40
CA LYS A 199 -10.10 -3.24 5.52
C LYS A 199 -9.72 -3.92 6.84
N ASP A 200 -10.14 -5.17 7.05
CA ASP A 200 -9.83 -5.93 8.26
C ASP A 200 -8.32 -6.09 8.50
N ILE A 201 -7.51 -6.07 7.44
CA ILE A 201 -6.04 -6.17 7.52
C ILE A 201 -5.39 -4.83 7.86
N VAL A 202 -5.88 -3.72 7.30
CA VAL A 202 -5.27 -2.40 7.46
C VAL A 202 -5.78 -1.66 8.70
N GLU A 203 -7.05 -1.87 9.07
CA GLU A 203 -7.72 -1.16 10.17
C GLU A 203 -7.00 -1.39 11.50
N GLY A 204 -6.55 -0.31 12.13
CA GLY A 204 -5.83 -0.36 13.41
C GLY A 204 -4.46 -1.08 13.37
N SER A 205 -4.00 -1.51 12.19
CA SER A 205 -2.71 -2.19 12.03
C SER A 205 -1.51 -1.23 12.09
N GLY A 206 -1.76 0.07 11.88
CA GLY A 206 -0.71 1.10 11.74
C GLY A 206 0.19 0.89 10.51
N CYS A 207 -0.11 -0.07 9.62
CA CYS A 207 0.77 -0.42 8.51
C CYS A 207 0.83 0.71 7.47
N ASP A 208 -0.34 1.18 7.02
CA ASP A 208 -0.48 2.21 5.99
C ASP A 208 -1.79 3.01 6.18
N PRO A 209 -1.73 4.16 6.86
CA PRO A 209 -2.92 5.01 7.11
C PRO A 209 -3.57 5.54 5.83
N TRP A 210 -2.79 5.72 4.76
CA TRP A 210 -3.30 6.18 3.48
C TRP A 210 -4.15 5.10 2.82
N LEU A 211 -3.67 3.86 2.84
CA LEU A 211 -4.41 2.72 2.30
C LEU A 211 -5.66 2.42 3.11
N GLU A 212 -5.59 2.52 4.44
CA GLU A 212 -6.75 2.42 5.33
C GLU A 212 -7.85 3.40 4.93
N SER A 213 -7.50 4.68 4.77
CA SER A 213 -8.43 5.73 4.33
C SER A 213 -8.98 5.47 2.92
N SER A 214 -8.11 5.09 1.97
CA SER A 214 -8.49 4.81 0.59
C SER A 214 -9.44 3.61 0.47
N VAL A 215 -9.25 2.57 1.28
CA VAL A 215 -10.14 1.41 1.34
C VAL A 215 -11.51 1.81 1.88
N GLU A 216 -11.54 2.58 2.97
CA GLU A 216 -12.78 3.08 3.55
C GLU A 216 -13.55 3.97 2.57
N GLU A 217 -12.86 4.89 1.90
CA GLU A 217 -13.46 5.77 0.89
C GLU A 217 -13.99 5.01 -0.32
N GLU A 218 -13.28 4.01 -0.82
CA GLU A 218 -13.72 3.19 -1.95
C GLU A 218 -14.93 2.32 -1.56
N LEU A 219 -14.98 1.80 -0.33
CA LEU A 219 -16.14 1.09 0.20
C LEU A 219 -17.35 2.01 0.36
N ASN A 220 -17.14 3.21 0.90
CA ASN A 220 -18.20 4.21 1.11
C ASN A 220 -18.70 4.80 -0.21
N GLY A 221 -17.82 5.04 -1.18
CA GLY A 221 -18.17 5.52 -2.52
C GLY A 221 -18.91 4.50 -3.36
N ARG A 222 -18.88 3.21 -2.98
CA ARG A 222 -19.72 2.15 -3.56
C ARG A 222 -21.09 2.05 -2.90
N VAL A 223 -21.31 2.78 -1.82
CA VAL A 223 -22.64 2.98 -1.25
C VAL A 223 -23.16 4.33 -1.77
N VAL A 224 -24.41 4.32 -2.26
CA VAL A 224 -25.28 5.45 -2.64
C VAL A 224 -25.46 5.70 -4.15
N GLY A 225 -26.58 5.18 -4.66
CA GLY A 225 -27.28 5.68 -5.86
C GLY A 225 -27.72 4.60 -6.84
N THR A 226 -28.98 4.17 -6.80
CA THR A 226 -29.57 3.46 -7.95
C THR A 226 -29.75 4.47 -9.08
N VAL A 227 -28.84 4.48 -10.05
CA VAL A 227 -28.96 5.31 -11.25
C VAL A 227 -29.76 4.54 -12.30
N ILE A 228 -31.03 4.89 -12.47
CA ILE A 228 -31.88 4.35 -13.54
C ILE A 228 -31.76 5.29 -14.75
N ASN A 229 -31.01 4.86 -15.77
CA ASN A 229 -30.95 5.55 -17.06
C ASN A 229 -31.93 4.89 -18.03
N GLN A 230 -33.00 5.61 -18.41
CA GLN A 230 -33.92 5.20 -19.47
C GLN A 230 -33.88 6.23 -20.60
N SER A 231 -33.47 5.82 -21.80
CA SER A 231 -33.57 6.62 -23.02
C SER A 231 -34.72 6.10 -23.89
N GLY A 232 -35.53 7.00 -24.44
CA GLY A 232 -36.58 6.65 -25.41
C GLY A 232 -37.87 6.03 -24.84
N ASN A 233 -38.16 6.20 -23.54
CA ASN A 233 -39.43 5.75 -22.98
C ASN A 233 -40.58 6.69 -23.42
N THR A 234 -41.61 6.14 -24.06
CA THR A 234 -42.86 6.83 -24.41
C THR A 234 -44.05 6.41 -23.54
N GLY A 235 -43.83 5.51 -22.57
CA GLY A 235 -44.81 5.01 -21.61
C GLY A 235 -44.63 5.57 -20.19
N SER A 236 -45.52 5.16 -19.27
CA SER A 236 -45.47 5.56 -17.86
C SER A 236 -44.50 4.68 -17.07
N THR A 237 -43.60 5.29 -16.29
CA THR A 237 -42.72 4.58 -15.36
C THR A 237 -43.15 4.86 -13.92
N VAL A 238 -43.39 3.81 -13.15
CA VAL A 238 -43.62 3.92 -11.70
C VAL A 238 -42.47 3.20 -10.99
N GLY A 239 -41.73 3.94 -10.16
CA GLY A 239 -40.71 3.38 -9.29
C GLY A 239 -41.17 3.47 -7.84
N ILE A 240 -41.24 2.34 -7.15
CA ILE A 240 -41.55 2.29 -5.71
C ILE A 240 -40.22 2.20 -4.96
N HIS A 241 -39.92 3.21 -4.17
CA HIS A 241 -38.75 3.24 -3.29
C HIS A 241 -39.21 3.09 -1.84
N ASN A 242 -38.69 2.07 -1.14
CA ASN A 242 -39.09 1.75 0.24
C ASN A 242 -38.13 2.35 1.29
N GLY A 243 -37.38 3.41 0.95
CA GLY A 243 -36.47 4.10 1.86
C GLY A 243 -36.59 5.63 1.77
N ASP A 244 -35.85 6.33 2.63
CA ASP A 244 -35.83 7.79 2.66
C ASP A 244 -35.26 8.36 1.35
N ASN A 245 -36.06 9.16 0.64
CA ASN A 245 -35.60 9.89 -0.53
C ASN A 245 -35.09 11.27 -0.10
N LYS A 246 -33.76 11.44 -0.09
CA LYS A 246 -33.09 12.69 0.32
C LYS A 246 -32.83 13.66 -0.83
N GLY A 247 -33.39 13.40 -2.02
CA GLY A 247 -33.31 14.31 -3.15
C GLY A 247 -33.53 13.61 -4.49
N ILE A 248 -34.20 14.30 -5.40
CA ILE A 248 -34.39 13.87 -6.79
C ILE A 248 -33.67 14.89 -7.66
N SER A 249 -32.71 14.45 -8.48
CA SER A 249 -32.10 15.28 -9.51
C SER A 249 -32.57 14.82 -10.88
N TYR A 250 -32.86 15.79 -11.75
CA TYR A 250 -33.28 15.51 -13.11
C TYR A 250 -32.18 15.91 -14.08
N GLY A 251 -31.96 15.10 -15.13
CA GLY A 251 -31.03 15.45 -16.20
C GLY A 251 -31.47 16.72 -16.93
N ALA A 252 -30.52 17.43 -17.54
CA ALA A 252 -30.65 18.80 -18.10
C ALA A 252 -31.78 19.06 -19.12
N LYS A 253 -32.56 18.04 -19.50
CA LYS A 253 -33.69 18.15 -20.44
C LYS A 253 -35.02 17.65 -19.88
N SER A 254 -35.10 17.37 -18.58
CA SER A 254 -36.34 16.92 -17.95
C SER A 254 -37.19 18.12 -17.54
N ARG A 255 -38.50 18.05 -17.77
CA ARG A 255 -39.48 19.03 -17.28
C ARG A 255 -40.48 18.34 -16.36
N GLN A 256 -40.65 18.87 -15.16
CA GLN A 256 -41.67 18.42 -14.21
C GLN A 256 -42.82 19.43 -14.19
N ASN A 257 -44.03 18.96 -14.46
CA ASN A 257 -45.25 19.74 -14.28
C ASN A 257 -46.06 19.11 -13.15
N ASN A 258 -46.04 19.73 -11.98
CA ASN A 258 -46.90 19.33 -10.88
C ASN A 258 -48.26 20.00 -11.06
N THR A 259 -49.32 19.20 -11.11
CA THR A 259 -50.70 19.68 -11.05
C THR A 259 -51.26 19.30 -9.69
N PHE A 260 -51.71 20.29 -8.94
CA PHE A 260 -52.43 20.09 -7.68
C PHE A 260 -53.91 20.24 -8.00
N ASN A 261 -54.71 19.23 -7.65
CA ASN A 261 -56.17 19.32 -7.64
C ASN A 261 -56.64 19.83 -6.28
#